data_AF-A0A3C1FEB0-F1
#
_entry.id   AF-A0A3C1FEB0-F1
#
_cell.length_a   1.000
_cell.length_b   1.000
_cell.length_c   1.000
_cell.angle_alpha   90.00
_cell.angle_beta   90.00
_cell.angle_gamma   90.00
#
_symmetry.space_group_name_H-M   'P 1'
#
loop_
_entity.id
_entity.type
_entity.pdbx_description
1 polymer ?
#
loop_
_entity_poly.entity_id
_entity_poly.type
_entity_poly.pdbx_seq_one_letter_code
_entity_poly.pdbx_strand_id
1 'polypeptide(L)'
;MSRRGSDAITDDPHAGFDRAGARRRSRPRTKERPSYADAVRAIVVGVDRGRFRCRIEGQSQQVTAVKARSLPRGAVIVGDLVDVVGDTNGGDDALARIVGVAERSTVLRRTADDDDPYERPIVANADQLAIVAALADPPPRVGMIDRILVAAYDAGLDPLLVLTKSDLAAPAGLMATYRPLGLRVVAVEPGADLTELEAALAG
;
A
#
# COMPACT_ATOMS: atom_id res chain seq x y z
N MET A 1 32.09 76.60 -30.68
CA MET A 1 31.06 76.90 -29.65
C MET A 1 29.99 75.80 -29.77
N SER A 2 30.08 74.71 -29.01
CA SER A 2 29.67 74.54 -27.60
C SER A 2 28.18 74.73 -27.35
N ARG A 3 27.48 73.61 -27.06
CA ARG A 3 26.63 73.34 -25.88
C ARG A 3 25.80 72.06 -26.18
N ARG A 4 26.31 70.90 -25.77
CA ARG A 4 25.91 70.14 -24.55
C ARG A 4 24.47 69.66 -24.60
N GLY A 5 24.30 68.39 -24.98
CA GLY A 5 23.19 67.57 -24.54
C GLY A 5 23.56 66.82 -23.27
N SER A 6 22.80 67.04 -22.20
CA SER A 6 22.64 66.24 -20.98
C SER A 6 21.56 67.01 -20.18
N ASP A 7 20.59 66.47 -19.46
CA ASP A 7 20.37 65.17 -18.85
C ASP A 7 18.85 64.97 -18.72
N ALA A 8 18.33 63.82 -19.12
CA ALA A 8 17.07 63.34 -18.57
C ALA A 8 17.41 62.26 -17.56
N ILE A 9 17.64 62.67 -16.31
CA ILE A 9 17.70 61.76 -15.16
C ILE A 9 16.26 61.29 -14.95
N THR A 10 15.91 60.14 -15.51
CA THR A 10 14.79 59.35 -15.00
C THR A 10 15.37 58.47 -13.91
N ASP A 11 15.46 59.00 -12.69
CA ASP A 11 15.76 58.20 -11.51
C ASP A 11 14.51 57.35 -11.22
N ASP A 12 14.59 56.06 -11.54
CA ASP A 12 13.58 55.09 -11.15
C ASP A 12 13.68 54.90 -9.62
N PRO A 13 12.66 55.32 -8.84
CA PRO A 13 12.69 55.22 -7.38
C PRO A 13 12.69 53.77 -6.88
N HIS A 14 12.57 52.79 -7.79
CA HIS A 14 12.60 51.36 -7.48
C HIS A 14 13.91 50.65 -7.86
N ALA A 15 14.89 51.34 -8.45
CA ALA A 15 16.15 50.76 -8.94
C ALA A 15 17.04 50.08 -7.85
N GLY A 16 16.70 50.23 -6.57
CA GLY A 16 17.38 49.59 -5.44
C GLY A 16 16.62 48.44 -4.77
N PHE A 17 15.40 48.13 -5.19
CA PHE A 17 14.58 47.06 -4.59
C PHE A 17 14.72 45.70 -5.27
N ASP A 18 15.54 45.61 -6.33
CA ASP A 18 15.93 44.34 -6.90
C ASP A 18 16.80 43.57 -5.90
N ARG A 19 16.39 42.35 -5.54
CA ARG A 19 17.19 41.48 -4.66
C ARG A 19 18.58 41.26 -5.28
N ALA A 20 19.62 41.59 -4.52
CA ALA A 20 21.00 41.27 -4.89
C ALA A 20 21.13 39.77 -5.17
N GLY A 21 21.42 39.44 -6.43
CA GLY A 21 21.47 38.07 -6.93
C GLY A 21 20.38 37.84 -7.96
N ALA A 22 20.76 38.02 -9.23
CA ALA A 22 20.02 37.59 -10.41
C ALA A 22 19.19 36.33 -10.10
N ARG A 23 17.87 36.38 -10.33
CA ARG A 23 16.95 35.24 -10.15
C ARG A 23 17.65 34.00 -10.65
N ARG A 24 18.16 33.18 -9.72
CA ARG A 24 18.99 32.02 -10.05
C ARG A 24 18.07 31.11 -10.84
N ARG A 25 18.17 31.14 -12.19
CA ARG A 25 17.39 30.25 -13.05
C ARG A 25 17.69 28.86 -12.52
N SER A 26 16.68 28.20 -11.96
CA SER A 26 16.86 26.84 -11.48
C SER A 26 17.40 26.05 -12.67
N ARG A 27 18.46 25.25 -12.45
CA ARG A 27 19.04 24.46 -13.52
C ARG A 27 17.90 23.69 -14.20
N PRO A 28 17.81 23.72 -15.53
CA PRO A 28 16.80 22.96 -16.25
C PRO A 28 16.78 21.54 -15.70
N ARG A 29 15.58 21.06 -15.35
CA ARG A 29 15.43 19.73 -14.79
C ARG A 29 16.05 18.73 -15.76
N THR A 30 17.05 17.99 -15.32
CA THR A 30 17.67 16.94 -16.14
C THR A 30 16.57 15.99 -16.63
N LYS A 31 16.51 15.76 -17.94
CA LYS A 31 15.55 14.83 -18.58
C LYS A 31 16.00 13.37 -18.42
N GLU A 32 17.29 13.18 -18.14
CA GLU A 32 17.88 11.89 -17.78
C GLU A 32 17.29 11.40 -16.46
N ARG A 33 16.66 10.22 -16.51
CA ARG A 33 16.12 9.56 -15.32
C ARG A 33 17.25 8.77 -14.66
N PRO A 34 17.35 8.76 -13.31
CA PRO A 34 18.29 7.87 -12.63
C PRO A 34 17.98 6.42 -13.01
N SER A 35 19.01 5.58 -13.20
CA SER A 35 18.82 4.16 -13.51
C SER A 35 18.30 3.36 -12.30
N TYR A 36 18.46 3.90 -11.09
CA TYR A 36 18.15 3.23 -9.82
C TYR A 36 18.74 1.82 -9.71
N ALA A 37 19.92 1.59 -10.31
CA ALA A 37 20.56 0.28 -10.36
C ALA A 37 20.84 -0.33 -8.97
N ASP A 38 21.04 0.52 -7.95
CA ASP A 38 21.29 0.11 -6.57
C ASP A 38 20.00 -0.03 -5.73
N ALA A 39 18.82 -0.08 -6.37
CA ALA A 39 17.57 -0.24 -5.66
C ALA A 39 17.46 -1.63 -5.02
N VAL A 40 17.03 -1.65 -3.76
CA VAL A 40 16.77 -2.89 -3.02
C VAL A 40 15.28 -3.25 -3.08
N ARG A 41 14.99 -4.55 -3.10
CA ARG A 41 13.62 -5.07 -3.06
C ARG A 41 13.04 -4.98 -1.65
N ALA A 42 11.79 -4.55 -1.57
CA ALA A 42 11.04 -4.53 -0.32
C ALA A 42 9.55 -4.84 -0.56
N ILE A 43 8.86 -5.28 0.51
CA ILE A 43 7.41 -5.45 0.53
C ILE A 43 6.79 -4.29 1.31
N VAL A 44 5.74 -3.69 0.77
CA VAL A 44 4.97 -2.67 1.49
C VAL A 44 4.08 -3.33 2.54
N VAL A 45 4.30 -3.03 3.81
CA VAL A 45 3.54 -3.60 4.95
C VAL A 45 2.57 -2.61 5.57
N GLY A 46 2.63 -1.33 5.19
CA GLY A 46 1.69 -0.33 5.69
C GLY A 46 1.75 0.98 4.92
N VAL A 47 0.62 1.68 4.89
CA VAL A 47 0.49 2.99 4.24
C VAL A 47 -0.17 3.95 5.22
N ASP A 48 0.48 5.08 5.49
CA ASP A 48 -0.06 6.16 6.32
C ASP A 48 0.20 7.51 5.64
N ARG A 49 -0.86 8.16 5.15
CA ARG A 49 -0.85 9.52 4.59
C ARG A 49 0.34 9.82 3.65
N GLY A 50 0.65 8.89 2.74
CA GLY A 50 1.72 9.02 1.75
C GLY A 50 3.11 8.58 2.22
N ARG A 51 3.23 8.08 3.45
CA ARG A 51 4.38 7.32 3.95
C ARG A 51 4.09 5.83 3.82
N PHE A 52 5.10 5.08 3.42
CA PHE A 52 5.02 3.65 3.15
C PHE A 52 6.01 2.94 4.07
N ARG A 53 5.50 2.06 4.94
CA ARG A 53 6.35 1.15 5.71
C ARG A 53 6.71 -0.01 4.81
N CYS A 54 8.01 -0.20 4.59
CA CYS A 54 8.54 -1.23 3.72
C CYS A 54 9.42 -2.18 4.53
N ARG A 55 9.27 -3.48 4.32
CA ARG A 55 10.16 -4.52 4.86
C ARG A 55 11.11 -4.93 3.75
N ILE A 56 12.40 -4.68 3.93
CA ILE A 56 13.43 -5.04 2.97
C ILE A 56 13.71 -6.54 3.10
N GLU A 57 13.90 -7.21 1.96
CA GLU A 57 14.26 -8.62 1.94
C GLU A 57 15.58 -8.87 2.69
N GLY A 58 15.60 -9.88 3.57
CA GLY A 58 16.78 -10.19 4.39
C GLY A 58 17.02 -9.27 5.59
N GLN A 59 16.17 -8.28 5.84
CA GLN A 59 16.26 -7.40 7.01
C GLN A 59 15.05 -7.53 7.94
N SER A 60 15.29 -7.52 9.25
CA SER A 60 14.21 -7.53 10.25
C SER A 60 13.57 -6.16 10.45
N GLN A 61 14.32 -5.08 10.16
CA GLN A 61 13.84 -3.72 10.38
C GLN A 61 12.96 -3.24 9.23
N GLN A 62 11.98 -2.40 9.56
CA GLN A 62 11.14 -1.71 8.58
C GLN A 62 11.72 -0.33 8.30
N VAL A 63 11.60 0.10 7.05
CA VAL A 63 12.00 1.45 6.62
C VAL A 63 10.78 2.26 6.25
N THR A 64 10.82 3.55 6.55
CA THR A 64 9.80 4.49 6.09
C THR A 64 10.24 5.07 4.75
N ALA A 65 9.42 4.86 3.72
CA ALA A 65 9.68 5.36 2.38
C ALA A 65 8.59 6.34 1.94
N VAL A 66 8.96 7.23 1.02
CA VAL A 66 8.01 8.05 0.25
C VAL A 66 7.99 7.61 -1.20
N LYS A 67 6.84 7.74 -1.86
CA LYS A 67 6.71 7.41 -3.28
C LYS A 67 7.41 8.45 -4.15
N ALA A 68 8.18 8.03 -5.15
CA ALA A 68 8.73 8.92 -6.15
C ALA A 68 7.62 9.65 -6.94
N ARG A 69 7.94 10.86 -7.42
CA ARG A 69 7.03 11.67 -8.22
C ARG A 69 6.74 11.06 -9.60
N SER A 70 7.62 10.19 -10.09
CA SER A 70 7.45 9.46 -11.35
C SER A 70 6.33 8.43 -11.31
N LEU A 71 6.03 7.86 -10.14
CA LEU A 71 4.97 6.89 -9.97
C LEU A 71 3.59 7.61 -9.94
N PRO A 72 2.53 7.02 -10.51
CA PRO A 72 1.20 7.63 -10.49
C PRO A 72 0.62 7.74 -9.07
N ARG A 73 -0.50 8.44 -8.94
CA ARG A 73 -1.30 8.41 -7.70
C ARG A 73 -1.92 7.03 -7.53
N GLY A 74 -1.97 6.51 -6.30
CA GLY A 74 -2.48 5.16 -6.02
C GLY A 74 -1.60 4.01 -6.54
N ALA A 75 -0.38 4.29 -7.01
CA ALA A 75 0.49 3.27 -7.60
C ALA A 75 0.99 2.21 -6.62
N VAL A 76 0.97 2.51 -5.32
CA VAL A 76 1.55 1.67 -4.26
C VAL A 76 0.47 1.37 -3.24
N ILE A 77 0.25 0.09 -2.96
CA ILE A 77 -0.65 -0.43 -1.93
C ILE A 77 0.07 -1.42 -1.01
N VAL A 78 -0.60 -1.88 0.04
CA VAL A 78 -0.06 -2.92 0.92
C VAL A 78 0.12 -4.22 0.12
N GLY A 79 1.23 -4.92 0.36
CA GLY A 79 1.60 -6.14 -0.34
C GLY A 79 2.34 -5.94 -1.67
N ASP A 80 2.47 -4.70 -2.15
CA ASP A 80 3.29 -4.44 -3.34
C ASP A 80 4.77 -4.77 -3.08
N LEU A 81 5.37 -5.46 -4.05
CA LEU A 81 6.82 -5.60 -4.18
C LEU A 81 7.37 -4.35 -4.86
N VAL A 82 8.28 -3.66 -4.18
CA VAL A 82 8.75 -2.33 -4.57
C VAL A 82 10.26 -2.24 -4.62
N ASP A 83 10.75 -1.35 -5.48
CA ASP A 83 12.16 -0.97 -5.58
C ASP A 83 12.39 0.28 -4.73
N VAL A 84 13.31 0.19 -3.77
CA VAL A 84 13.58 1.21 -2.76
C VAL A 84 15.02 1.70 -2.88
N VAL A 85 15.22 3.02 -2.84
CA VAL A 85 16.54 3.66 -2.80
C VAL A 85 16.63 4.62 -1.61
N GLY A 86 17.85 5.05 -1.27
CA GLY A 86 18.11 6.00 -0.19
C GLY A 86 18.62 5.29 1.05
N ASP A 87 18.26 5.78 2.23
CA ASP A 87 18.68 5.14 3.47
C ASP A 87 17.79 3.94 3.79
N THR A 88 18.38 2.76 3.65
CA THR A 88 17.72 1.46 3.82
C THR A 88 18.10 0.78 5.13
N ASN A 89 18.90 1.43 5.99
CA ASN A 89 19.35 0.85 7.26
C ASN A 89 18.34 1.05 8.40
N GLY A 90 17.29 1.84 8.17
CA GLY A 90 16.25 2.15 9.17
C GLY A 90 16.65 3.25 10.15
N GLY A 91 15.76 3.56 11.09
CA GLY A 91 15.91 4.66 12.06
C GLY A 91 15.00 5.85 11.76
N ASP A 92 14.84 6.74 12.75
CA ASP A 92 13.87 7.85 12.71
C ASP A 92 14.14 8.86 11.57
N ASP A 93 15.40 8.98 11.15
CA ASP A 93 15.85 9.91 10.10
C ASP A 93 16.06 9.25 8.72
N ALA A 94 15.88 7.92 8.60
CA ALA A 94 16.04 7.21 7.34
C ALA A 94 14.89 7.54 6.39
N LEU A 95 15.18 8.32 5.34
CA LEU A 95 14.23 8.65 4.29
C LEU A 95 14.52 7.88 3.00
N ALA A 96 13.89 6.71 2.91
CA ALA A 96 13.90 5.90 1.70
C ALA A 96 12.89 6.43 0.67
N ARG A 97 13.04 5.99 -0.59
CA ARG A 97 12.12 6.33 -1.68
C ARG A 97 11.78 5.13 -2.53
N ILE A 98 10.48 4.90 -2.72
CA ILE A 98 9.96 3.91 -3.67
C ILE A 98 10.07 4.48 -5.08
N VAL A 99 10.82 3.82 -5.95
CA VAL A 99 11.09 4.26 -7.32
C VAL A 99 10.43 3.39 -8.38
N GLY A 100 10.09 2.15 -8.02
CA GLY A 100 9.43 1.17 -8.88
C GLY A 100 8.46 0.31 -8.08
N VAL A 101 7.48 -0.26 -8.79
CA VAL A 101 6.53 -1.26 -8.29
C VAL A 101 6.58 -2.41 -9.27
N ALA A 102 6.80 -3.63 -8.77
CA ALA A 102 6.79 -4.82 -9.60
C ALA A 102 5.36 -5.14 -10.09
N GLU A 103 5.27 -5.99 -11.11
CA GLU A 103 3.99 -6.52 -11.56
C GLU A 103 3.30 -7.29 -10.42
N ARG A 104 1.99 -7.10 -10.28
CA ARG A 104 1.18 -7.73 -9.23
C ARG A 104 0.70 -9.08 -9.71
N SER A 105 0.93 -10.11 -8.90
CA SER A 105 0.41 -11.46 -9.13
C SER A 105 -1.09 -11.55 -8.84
N THR A 106 -1.54 -10.93 -7.74
CA THR A 106 -2.94 -10.87 -7.32
C THR A 106 -3.28 -9.46 -6.84
N VAL A 107 -4.57 -9.10 -6.91
CA VAL A 107 -5.08 -7.83 -6.37
C VAL A 107 -6.46 -8.03 -5.81
N LEU A 108 -6.61 -7.92 -4.48
CA LEU A 108 -7.93 -7.88 -3.86
C LEU A 108 -8.51 -6.49 -3.97
N ARG A 109 -9.72 -6.39 -4.52
CA ARG A 109 -10.43 -5.12 -4.70
C ARG A 109 -11.65 -5.06 -3.81
N ARG A 110 -11.94 -3.87 -3.28
CA ARG A 110 -13.27 -3.58 -2.75
C ARG A 110 -14.18 -3.30 -3.94
N THR A 111 -15.25 -4.07 -4.08
CA THR A 111 -16.32 -3.79 -5.04
C THR A 111 -16.83 -2.36 -4.82
N ALA A 112 -17.10 -1.65 -5.91
CA ALA A 112 -17.77 -0.35 -5.87
C ALA A 112 -19.07 -0.47 -5.06
N ASP A 113 -19.20 0.30 -3.96
CA ASP A 113 -20.50 0.52 -3.33
C ASP A 113 -21.35 1.40 -4.26
N ASP A 114 -22.67 1.41 -4.09
CA ASP A 114 -23.61 2.15 -4.96
C ASP A 114 -23.27 3.67 -5.13
N ASP A 115 -22.48 4.24 -4.21
CA ASP A 115 -22.05 5.65 -4.21
C ASP A 115 -20.60 5.92 -4.70
N ASP A 116 -19.75 4.89 -4.87
CA ASP A 116 -18.36 5.07 -5.34
C ASP A 116 -18.05 4.11 -6.51
N PRO A 117 -18.08 4.60 -7.77
CA PRO A 117 -17.90 3.75 -8.95
C PRO A 117 -16.47 3.23 -9.12
N TYR A 118 -15.53 3.63 -8.26
CA TYR A 118 -14.14 3.23 -8.36
C TYR A 118 -13.81 2.04 -7.46
N GLU A 119 -13.49 0.90 -8.06
CA GLU A 119 -12.87 -0.21 -7.36
C GLU A 119 -11.55 0.24 -6.71
N ARG A 120 -11.45 0.06 -5.39
CA ARG A 120 -10.25 0.42 -4.63
C ARG A 120 -9.46 -0.84 -4.31
N PRO A 121 -8.23 -0.99 -4.82
CA PRO A 121 -7.40 -2.11 -4.46
C PRO A 121 -7.01 -2.00 -2.97
N ILE A 122 -7.18 -3.10 -2.25
CA ILE A 122 -6.96 -3.19 -0.80
C ILE A 122 -5.55 -3.71 -0.53
N VAL A 123 -5.20 -4.83 -1.17
CA VAL A 123 -3.92 -5.53 -1.01
C VAL A 123 -3.50 -6.17 -2.34
N ALA A 124 -2.19 -6.19 -2.60
CA ALA A 124 -1.57 -6.90 -3.73
C ALA A 124 -0.79 -8.11 -3.23
N ASN A 125 -0.57 -9.08 -4.11
CA ASN A 125 0.31 -10.24 -3.89
C ASN A 125 -0.02 -11.04 -2.62
N ALA A 126 -1.28 -11.03 -2.21
CA ALA A 126 -1.78 -12.03 -1.28
C ALA A 126 -2.01 -13.33 -2.04
N ASP A 127 -1.76 -14.46 -1.42
CA ASP A 127 -2.03 -15.80 -1.94
C ASP A 127 -3.29 -16.41 -1.30
N GLN A 128 -3.58 -16.02 -0.06
CA GLN A 128 -4.68 -16.56 0.73
C GLN A 128 -5.58 -15.46 1.33
N LEU A 129 -6.87 -15.74 1.47
CA LEU A 129 -7.83 -14.89 2.18
C LEU A 129 -8.54 -15.66 3.32
N ALA A 130 -8.18 -15.34 4.56
CA ALA A 130 -8.88 -15.87 5.74
C ALA A 130 -10.14 -15.03 6.07
N ILE A 131 -11.31 -15.63 5.92
CA ILE A 131 -12.62 -15.06 6.27
C ILE A 131 -12.92 -15.45 7.72
N VAL A 132 -12.89 -14.49 8.63
CA VAL A 132 -13.16 -14.75 10.05
C VAL A 132 -14.61 -14.40 10.38
N ALA A 133 -15.39 -15.38 10.84
CA ALA A 133 -16.77 -15.20 11.26
C ALA A 133 -17.00 -15.76 12.67
N ALA A 134 -17.74 -15.04 13.51
CA ALA A 134 -18.17 -15.55 14.82
C ALA A 134 -19.40 -16.45 14.65
N LEU A 135 -19.46 -17.53 15.42
CA LEU A 135 -20.60 -18.47 15.42
C LEU A 135 -21.80 -17.97 16.23
N ALA A 136 -21.58 -17.07 17.18
CA ALA A 136 -22.59 -16.65 18.15
C ALA A 136 -22.86 -15.13 18.13
N ASP A 137 -22.01 -14.32 18.77
CA ASP A 137 -22.24 -12.87 18.94
C ASP A 137 -21.11 -12.03 18.30
N PRO A 138 -21.32 -11.34 17.17
CA PRO A 138 -22.55 -11.36 16.37
C PRO A 138 -22.72 -12.69 15.63
N PRO A 139 -23.96 -13.04 15.23
CA PRO A 139 -24.21 -14.26 14.47
C PRO A 139 -23.60 -14.16 13.07
N PRO A 140 -23.18 -15.30 12.49
CA PRO A 140 -22.49 -15.31 11.21
C PRO A 140 -23.42 -14.84 10.09
N ARG A 141 -22.97 -13.85 9.32
CA ARG A 141 -23.70 -13.32 8.17
C ARG A 141 -23.32 -14.08 6.91
N VAL A 142 -24.07 -15.14 6.59
CA VAL A 142 -23.82 -16.02 5.42
C VAL A 142 -23.64 -15.22 4.13
N GLY A 143 -24.54 -14.27 3.81
CA GLY A 143 -24.40 -13.46 2.60
C GLY A 143 -23.16 -12.56 2.56
N MET A 144 -22.54 -12.24 3.70
CA MET A 144 -21.24 -11.54 3.72
C MET A 144 -20.10 -12.51 3.43
N ILE A 145 -20.14 -13.72 3.99
CA ILE A 145 -19.16 -14.79 3.70
C ILE A 145 -19.17 -15.09 2.20
N ASP A 146 -20.35 -15.29 1.61
CA ASP A 146 -20.52 -15.58 0.17
C ASP A 146 -19.92 -14.48 -0.71
N ARG A 147 -20.18 -13.21 -0.41
CA ARG A 147 -19.62 -12.07 -1.16
C ARG A 147 -18.10 -12.00 -1.08
N ILE A 148 -17.54 -12.28 0.09
CA ILE A 148 -16.07 -12.29 0.28
C ILE A 148 -15.46 -13.48 -0.47
N LEU A 149 -16.11 -14.65 -0.47
CA LEU A 149 -15.67 -15.81 -1.25
C LEU A 149 -15.62 -15.48 -2.75
N VAL A 150 -16.65 -14.81 -3.28
CA VAL A 150 -16.64 -14.36 -4.69
C VAL A 150 -15.45 -13.44 -4.96
N ALA A 151 -15.20 -12.45 -4.09
CA ALA A 151 -14.06 -11.55 -4.24
C ALA A 151 -12.70 -12.25 -4.14
N ALA A 152 -12.59 -13.29 -3.30
CA ALA A 152 -11.38 -14.10 -3.19
C ALA A 152 -11.07 -14.83 -4.50
N TYR A 153 -12.06 -15.54 -5.05
CA TYR A 153 -11.90 -16.28 -6.29
C TYR A 153 -11.64 -15.37 -7.50
N ASP A 154 -12.32 -14.22 -7.59
CA ASP A 154 -12.06 -13.22 -8.64
C ASP A 154 -10.62 -12.67 -8.57
N ALA A 155 -10.11 -12.45 -7.35
CA ALA A 155 -8.75 -11.99 -7.12
C ALA A 155 -7.68 -13.10 -7.24
N GLY A 156 -8.08 -14.36 -7.47
CA GLY A 156 -7.18 -15.52 -7.53
C GLY A 156 -6.58 -15.92 -6.18
N LEU A 157 -7.25 -15.61 -5.07
CA LEU A 157 -6.83 -15.96 -3.71
C LEU A 157 -7.42 -17.30 -3.30
N ASP A 158 -6.68 -18.08 -2.51
CA ASP A 158 -7.19 -19.29 -1.87
C ASP A 158 -7.97 -18.93 -0.59
N PRO A 159 -9.29 -19.15 -0.53
CA PRO A 159 -10.07 -18.77 0.64
C PRO A 159 -10.00 -19.80 1.77
N LEU A 160 -9.96 -19.30 3.01
CA LEU A 160 -10.04 -20.09 4.24
C LEU A 160 -11.16 -19.51 5.12
N LEU A 161 -12.14 -20.33 5.51
CA LEU A 161 -13.17 -19.90 6.47
C LEU A 161 -12.75 -20.27 7.89
N VAL A 162 -12.60 -19.25 8.74
CA VAL A 162 -12.26 -19.40 10.16
C VAL A 162 -13.50 -19.05 11.00
N LEU A 163 -14.07 -20.07 11.63
CA LEU A 163 -15.23 -19.94 12.50
C LEU A 163 -14.76 -19.79 13.95
N THR A 164 -14.98 -18.63 14.53
CA THR A 164 -14.59 -18.32 15.91
C THR A 164 -15.77 -18.50 16.87
N LYS A 165 -15.45 -18.63 18.16
CA LYS A 165 -16.43 -18.77 19.25
C LYS A 165 -17.20 -20.10 19.21
N SER A 166 -16.51 -21.21 18.88
CA SER A 166 -17.12 -22.54 18.87
C SER A 166 -17.58 -23.02 20.25
N ASP A 167 -17.05 -22.42 21.32
CA ASP A 167 -17.48 -22.60 22.70
C ASP A 167 -18.91 -22.09 22.95
N LEU A 168 -19.37 -21.12 22.15
CA LEU A 168 -20.69 -20.50 22.30
C LEU A 168 -21.75 -21.06 21.36
N ALA A 169 -21.35 -21.60 20.20
CA ALA A 169 -22.28 -22.17 19.22
C ALA A 169 -21.58 -23.20 18.32
N ALA A 170 -22.30 -24.25 17.93
CA ALA A 170 -21.74 -25.36 17.17
C ALA A 170 -21.44 -24.97 15.71
N PRO A 171 -20.25 -25.30 15.16
CA PRO A 171 -19.85 -24.96 13.80
C PRO A 171 -20.47 -25.85 12.71
N ALA A 172 -21.05 -27.00 13.08
CA ALA A 172 -21.44 -28.07 12.17
C ALA A 172 -22.36 -27.59 11.03
N GLY A 173 -23.28 -26.66 11.31
CA GLY A 173 -24.19 -26.12 10.31
C GLY A 173 -23.47 -25.40 9.17
N LEU A 174 -22.56 -24.46 9.49
CA LEU A 174 -21.80 -23.74 8.46
C LEU A 174 -20.77 -24.65 7.78
N MET A 175 -20.15 -25.57 8.52
CA MET A 175 -19.23 -26.54 7.93
C MET A 175 -19.92 -27.41 6.88
N ALA A 176 -21.14 -27.88 7.16
CA ALA A 176 -21.94 -28.66 6.22
C ALA A 176 -22.32 -27.87 4.96
N THR A 177 -22.48 -26.54 5.07
CA THR A 177 -22.74 -25.67 3.91
C THR A 177 -21.51 -25.50 3.03
N TYR A 178 -20.34 -25.21 3.61
CA TYR A 178 -19.18 -24.76 2.82
C TYR A 178 -18.17 -25.86 2.47
N ARG A 179 -17.98 -26.89 3.31
CA ARG A 179 -17.02 -27.97 3.01
C ARG A 179 -17.31 -28.70 1.70
N PRO A 180 -18.57 -28.99 1.32
CA PRO A 180 -18.88 -29.61 0.02
C PRO A 180 -18.47 -28.78 -1.20
N LEU A 181 -18.24 -27.47 -1.03
CA LEU A 181 -17.74 -26.58 -2.08
C LEU A 181 -16.21 -26.64 -2.23
N GLY A 182 -15.53 -27.51 -1.48
CA GLY A 182 -14.07 -27.58 -1.43
C GLY A 182 -13.43 -26.51 -0.55
N LEU A 183 -14.23 -25.70 0.16
CA LEU A 183 -13.71 -24.66 1.05
C LEU A 183 -13.08 -25.29 2.31
N ARG A 184 -11.86 -24.87 2.63
CA ARG A 184 -11.25 -25.19 3.92
C ARG A 184 -11.96 -24.42 5.03
N VAL A 185 -12.44 -25.14 6.04
CA VAL A 185 -13.18 -24.56 7.18
C VAL A 185 -12.61 -25.07 8.49
N VAL A 186 -12.09 -24.15 9.30
CA VAL A 186 -11.51 -24.39 10.63
C VAL A 186 -12.39 -23.71 11.68
N ALA A 187 -12.65 -24.36 12.80
CA ALA A 187 -13.32 -23.75 13.94
C ALA A 187 -12.37 -23.62 15.13
N VAL A 188 -12.45 -22.50 15.85
CA VAL A 188 -11.59 -22.20 16.99
C VAL A 188 -12.39 -21.57 18.14
N GLU A 189 -11.90 -21.82 19.35
CA GLU A 189 -12.40 -21.25 20.62
C GLU A 189 -11.22 -20.78 21.48
N PRO A 190 -11.48 -19.94 22.50
CA PRO A 190 -10.43 -19.46 23.39
C PRO A 190 -9.65 -20.61 24.04
N GLY A 191 -8.33 -20.60 23.90
CA GLY A 191 -7.44 -21.61 24.48
C GLY A 191 -7.37 -22.93 23.73
N ALA A 192 -8.04 -23.06 22.58
CA ALA A 192 -7.91 -24.22 21.69
C ALA A 192 -6.49 -24.33 21.10
N ASP A 193 -6.10 -25.55 20.74
CA ASP A 193 -4.93 -25.80 19.91
C ASP A 193 -5.13 -25.19 18.52
N LEU A 194 -4.21 -24.31 18.12
CA LEU A 194 -4.26 -23.60 16.85
C LEU A 194 -3.50 -24.31 15.73
N THR A 195 -2.94 -25.49 15.98
CA THR A 195 -2.11 -26.23 14.99
C THR A 195 -2.79 -26.38 13.63
N GLU A 196 -4.10 -26.69 13.59
CA GLU A 196 -4.85 -26.79 12.32
C GLU A 196 -4.91 -25.45 11.58
N LEU A 197 -5.17 -24.35 12.30
CA LEU A 197 -5.23 -23.00 11.72
C LEU A 197 -3.84 -22.53 11.27
N GLU A 198 -2.80 -22.76 12.07
CA GLU A 198 -1.42 -22.44 11.74
C GLU A 198 -0.97 -23.20 10.48
N ALA A 199 -1.25 -24.50 10.40
CA ALA A 199 -0.96 -25.30 9.21
C ALA A 199 -1.74 -24.79 7.99
N ALA A 200 -2.99 -24.35 8.17
CA ALA A 200 -3.79 -23.81 7.08
C ALA A 200 -3.26 -22.46 6.54
N LEU A 201 -2.63 -21.65 7.41
CA LEU A 201 -2.05 -20.33 7.09
C LEU A 201 -0.59 -20.38 6.63
N ALA A 202 0.12 -21.48 6.88
CA ALA A 202 1.55 -21.60 6.58
C ALA A 202 1.87 -21.60 5.06
N GLY A 203 0.86 -21.84 4.21
CA GLY A 203 1.02 -21.96 2.75
C GLY A 203 1.50 -23.35 2.36
#